data_AF-A0A6V7NY67-F1
#
_entry.id   AF-A0A6V7NY67-F1
#
_cell.length_a   1.000
_cell.length_b   1.000
_cell.length_c   1.000
_cell.angle_alpha   90.00
_cell.angle_beta   90.00
_cell.angle_gamma   90.00
#
_symmetry.space_group_name_H-M   'P 1'
#
loop_
_entity.id
_entity.type
_entity.pdbx_description
1 polymer ?
#
loop_
_entity_poly.entity_id
_entity_poly.type
_entity_poly.pdbx_seq_one_letter_code
_entity_poly.pdbx_strand_id
1 'polypeptide(L)'
;MLHTRFLRYLVEQLHLPIYCLVDCDPYGFDILTTYRFGSMKMAYDAKLMHVPEIQWLGVFLSDLEEYQLPDRCFLCLTPAEKRKVEAMLSRCYLTKEAPQWRAGNHVAQGIEI
;
A
#
# COMPACT_ATOMS: atom_id res chain seq x y z
N MET A 1 1.30 4.13 -16.97
CA MET A 1 1.94 2.95 -17.58
C MET A 1 3.47 3.06 -17.67
N LEU A 2 4.05 4.23 -17.96
CA LEU A 2 5.52 4.36 -18.08
C LEU A 2 6.26 4.28 -16.72
N HIS A 3 5.67 4.83 -15.66
CA HIS A 3 6.32 4.96 -14.35
C HIS A 3 6.60 3.62 -13.66
N THR A 4 5.68 2.67 -13.71
CA THR A 4 5.84 1.33 -13.11
C THR A 4 6.92 0.50 -13.81
N ARG A 5 7.03 0.61 -15.14
CA ARG A 5 8.08 -0.06 -15.92
C ARG A 5 9.47 0.48 -15.61
N PHE A 6 9.60 1.79 -15.45
CA PHE A 6 10.86 2.41 -15.07
C PHE A 6 11.30 1.95 -13.67
N LEU A 7 10.38 1.96 -12.71
CA LEU A 7 10.65 1.47 -11.36
C LEU A 7 11.10 0.01 -11.37
N ARG A 8 10.38 -0.86 -12.10
CA ARG A 8 10.74 -2.27 -12.27
C ARG A 8 12.15 -2.45 -12.85
N TYR A 9 12.46 -1.70 -13.90
CA TYR A 9 13.79 -1.72 -14.52
C TYR A 9 14.88 -1.33 -13.51
N LEU A 10 14.66 -0.27 -12.71
CA LEU A 10 15.62 0.12 -11.67
C LEU A 10 15.83 -0.98 -10.61
N VAL A 11 14.77 -1.66 -10.18
CA VAL A 11 14.88 -2.80 -9.24
C VAL A 11 15.73 -3.90 -9.82
N GLU A 12 15.44 -4.29 -11.06
CA GLU A 12 16.12 -5.41 -11.73
C GLU A 12 17.59 -5.10 -12.02
N GLN A 13 17.94 -3.84 -12.27
CA GLN A 13 19.33 -3.47 -12.52
C GLN A 13 20.11 -3.23 -11.22
N LEU A 14 19.53 -2.49 -10.28
CA LEU A 14 20.25 -2.01 -9.10
C LEU A 14 20.12 -2.94 -7.90
N HIS A 15 19.15 -3.86 -7.89
CA HIS A 15 18.88 -4.81 -6.80
C HIS A 15 18.70 -4.11 -5.44
N LEU A 16 18.18 -2.88 -5.44
CA LEU A 16 17.98 -2.08 -4.25
C LEU A 16 16.60 -2.35 -3.62
N PRO A 17 16.50 -2.32 -2.28
CA PRO A 17 15.20 -2.33 -1.62
C PRO A 17 14.41 -1.07 -2.00
N ILE A 18 13.12 -1.24 -2.33
CA ILE A 18 12.23 -0.12 -2.64
C ILE A 18 11.22 0.07 -1.53
N TYR A 19 11.15 1.31 -1.08
CA TYR A 19 10.18 1.77 -0.10
C TYR A 19 9.19 2.72 -0.75
N CYS A 20 7.93 2.59 -0.36
CA CYS A 20 6.84 3.45 -0.79
C CYS A 20 6.34 4.25 0.41
N LEU A 21 6.46 5.57 0.33
CA LEU A 21 5.90 6.51 1.30
C LEU A 21 4.60 7.08 0.71
N VAL A 22 3.47 6.68 1.28
CA VAL A 22 2.13 7.13 0.90
C VAL A 22 1.32 7.50 2.13
N ASP A 23 0.31 8.33 1.94
CA ASP A 23 -0.62 8.72 2.99
C ASP A 23 -1.41 7.52 3.53
N CYS A 24 -1.79 7.60 4.81
CA CYS A 24 -2.59 6.59 5.50
C CYS A 24 -4.08 6.69 5.13
N ASP A 25 -4.38 6.65 3.84
CA ASP A 25 -5.74 6.76 3.32
C ASP A 25 -6.02 5.72 2.21
N PRO A 26 -7.28 5.56 1.78
CA PRO A 26 -7.64 4.55 0.78
C PRO A 26 -7.04 4.81 -0.60
N TYR A 27 -6.63 6.05 -0.90
CA TYR A 27 -6.00 6.42 -2.16
C TYR A 27 -4.50 6.10 -2.14
N GLY A 28 -3.78 6.44 -1.07
CA GLY A 28 -2.40 6.04 -0.83
C GLY A 28 -2.24 4.52 -0.88
N PHE A 29 -3.18 3.80 -0.28
CA PHE A 29 -3.22 2.34 -0.38
C PHE A 29 -3.49 1.82 -1.81
N ASP A 30 -4.30 2.51 -2.61
CA ASP A 30 -4.55 2.16 -4.03
C ASP A 30 -3.28 2.37 -4.88
N ILE A 31 -2.49 3.41 -4.56
CA ILE A 31 -1.18 3.66 -5.17
C ILE A 31 -0.23 2.51 -4.83
N LEU A 32 -0.04 2.21 -3.54
CA LEU A 32 0.83 1.12 -3.08
C LEU A 32 0.46 -0.21 -3.74
N THR A 33 -0.82 -0.58 -3.70
CA THR A 33 -1.30 -1.85 -4.27
C THR A 33 -1.16 -1.89 -5.78
N THR A 34 -1.31 -0.76 -6.48
CA THR A 34 -1.08 -0.69 -7.93
C THR A 34 0.39 -0.93 -8.29
N TYR A 35 1.35 -0.39 -7.54
CA TYR A 35 2.77 -0.66 -7.78
C TYR A 35 3.17 -2.08 -7.39
N ARG A 36 2.59 -2.62 -6.30
CA ARG A 36 2.93 -3.94 -5.76
C ARG A 36 2.29 -5.10 -6.52
N PHE A 37 1.00 -5.01 -6.84
CA PHE A 37 0.21 -6.10 -7.43
C PHE A 37 -0.19 -5.84 -8.89
N GLY A 38 0.05 -4.61 -9.37
CA GLY A 38 -0.38 -4.17 -10.68
C GLY A 38 -1.83 -3.66 -10.68
N SER A 39 -2.19 -2.93 -11.74
CA SER A 39 -3.55 -2.42 -11.91
C SER A 39 -4.50 -3.53 -12.39
N MET A 40 -5.66 -3.66 -11.73
CA MET A 40 -6.73 -4.56 -12.19
C MET A 40 -7.20 -4.27 -13.61
N LYS A 41 -7.20 -2.99 -14.02
CA LYS A 41 -7.56 -2.56 -15.39
C LYS A 41 -6.54 -3.02 -16.44
N MET A 42 -5.36 -3.43 -16.03
CA MET A 42 -4.27 -3.90 -16.88
C MET A 42 -3.81 -5.30 -16.46
N ALA A 43 -4.70 -6.15 -15.98
CA ALA A 43 -4.33 -7.46 -15.41
C ALA A 43 -3.50 -8.34 -16.37
N TYR A 44 -3.70 -8.22 -17.69
CA TYR A 44 -2.92 -8.93 -18.70
C TYR A 44 -1.43 -8.57 -18.68
N ASP A 45 -1.17 -7.30 -18.45
CA ASP A 45 0.11 -6.61 -18.56
C ASP A 45 0.78 -6.43 -17.18
N ALA A 46 -0.01 -6.56 -16.12
CA ALA A 46 0.37 -6.39 -14.73
C ALA A 46 1.50 -7.35 -14.32
N LYS A 47 1.49 -8.60 -14.80
CA LYS A 47 2.52 -9.61 -14.46
C LYS A 47 3.95 -9.18 -14.78
N LEU A 48 4.14 -8.30 -15.76
CA LEU A 48 5.46 -7.83 -16.20
C LEU A 48 5.84 -6.44 -15.64
N MET A 49 4.94 -5.81 -14.87
CA MET A 49 5.06 -4.38 -14.53
C MET A 49 4.91 -4.05 -13.05
N HIS A 50 4.72 -5.04 -12.19
CA HIS A 50 4.63 -4.82 -10.74
C HIS A 50 5.96 -5.10 -10.05
N VAL A 51 6.16 -4.44 -8.90
CA VAL A 51 7.33 -4.60 -8.03
C VAL A 51 6.83 -5.23 -6.73
N PRO A 52 6.76 -6.57 -6.65
CA PRO A 52 6.25 -7.26 -5.46
C PRO A 52 7.16 -7.08 -4.24
N GLU A 53 8.39 -6.61 -4.41
CA GLU A 53 9.35 -6.35 -3.33
C GLU A 53 9.11 -4.99 -2.64
N ILE A 54 8.20 -4.14 -3.14
CA ILE A 54 7.99 -2.80 -2.59
C ILE A 54 7.43 -2.86 -1.16
N GLN A 55 8.10 -2.19 -0.23
CA GLN A 55 7.71 -2.14 1.18
C GLN A 55 7.01 -0.82 1.49
N TRP A 56 5.91 -0.86 2.24
CA TRP A 56 5.25 0.34 2.70
C TRP A 56 6.03 0.92 3.90
N LEU A 57 6.47 2.17 3.77
CA LEU A 57 7.17 2.94 4.80
C LEU A 57 6.27 4.04 5.39
N GLY A 58 5.08 4.24 4.84
CA GLY A 58 4.21 5.36 5.17
C GLY A 58 3.73 5.36 6.61
N VAL A 59 3.13 6.49 7.00
CA VAL A 59 2.61 6.67 8.36
C VAL A 59 1.54 5.63 8.60
N PHE A 60 1.74 4.81 9.63
CA PHE A 60 0.76 3.83 10.06
C PHE A 60 -0.13 4.42 11.15
N LEU A 61 -1.33 3.86 11.31
CA LEU A 61 -2.20 4.21 12.43
C LEU A 61 -1.52 3.96 13.78
N SER A 62 -0.68 2.93 13.89
CA SER A 62 0.14 2.66 15.08
C SER A 62 1.13 3.78 15.40
N ASP A 63 1.70 4.43 14.38
CA ASP A 63 2.61 5.57 14.59
C ASP A 63 1.86 6.74 15.23
N LEU A 64 0.55 6.87 14.96
CA LEU A 64 -0.26 7.95 15.55
C LEU A 64 -0.37 7.79 17.07
N GLU A 65 -0.55 6.56 17.54
CA GLU A 65 -0.59 6.23 18.97
C GLU A 65 0.80 6.41 19.61
N GLU A 66 1.85 5.97 18.93
CA GLU A 66 3.23 6.06 19.43
C GLU A 66 3.70 7.52 19.57
N TYR A 67 3.38 8.37 18.59
CA TYR A 67 3.82 9.77 18.58
C TYR A 67 2.81 10.76 19.18
N GLN A 68 1.66 10.27 19.70
CA GLN A 68 0.62 11.09 20.35
C GLN A 68 0.20 12.32 19.52
N LEU A 69 -0.08 12.09 18.23
CA LEU A 69 -0.41 13.17 17.31
C LEU A 69 -1.76 13.82 17.69
N PRO A 70 -1.86 15.16 17.65
CA PRO A 70 -3.07 15.86 18.07
C PRO A 70 -4.21 15.69 17.06
N ASP A 71 -5.45 15.64 17.56
CA ASP A 71 -6.65 15.30 16.76
C ASP A 71 -6.86 16.15 15.49
N ARG A 72 -6.38 17.39 15.52
CA ARG A 72 -6.41 18.32 14.38
C ARG A 72 -5.60 17.85 13.15
N CYS A 73 -4.70 16.89 13.32
CA CYS A 73 -3.95 16.29 12.24
C CYS A 73 -4.78 15.25 11.48
N PHE A 74 -5.98 14.90 11.96
CA PHE A 74 -6.83 13.88 11.37
C PHE A 74 -7.96 14.47 10.54
N LEU A 75 -8.25 13.76 9.45
CA LEU A 75 -9.46 13.94 8.68
C LEU A 75 -10.28 12.66 8.82
N CYS A 76 -11.50 12.78 9.35
CA CYS A 76 -12.41 11.66 9.45
C CYS A 76 -12.75 11.13 8.06
N LEU A 77 -12.66 9.82 7.89
CA LEU A 77 -13.05 9.16 6.64
C LEU A 77 -14.51 9.44 6.31
N THR A 78 -14.75 9.88 5.08
CA THR A 78 -16.08 10.03 4.54
C THR A 78 -16.75 8.67 4.33
N PRO A 79 -18.09 8.60 4.29
CA PRO A 79 -18.79 7.34 3.98
C PRO A 79 -18.43 6.74 2.61
N ALA A 80 -17.94 7.55 1.66
CA ALA A 80 -17.47 7.06 0.37
C ALA A 80 -16.12 6.35 0.50
N GLU A 81 -15.20 6.93 1.28
CA GLU A 81 -13.88 6.35 1.56
C GLU A 81 -13.99 5.06 2.35
N LYS A 82 -14.88 4.98 3.36
CA LYS A 82 -15.15 3.74 4.10
C LYS A 82 -15.59 2.59 3.18
N ARG A 83 -16.53 2.87 2.26
CA ARG A 83 -16.96 1.88 1.25
C ARG A 83 -15.82 1.48 0.31
N LYS A 84 -14.93 2.42 -0.04
CA LYS A 84 -13.74 2.11 -0.84
C LYS A 84 -12.81 1.16 -0.10
N VAL A 85 -12.57 1.41 1.19
CA VAL A 85 -11.75 0.55 2.06
C VAL A 85 -12.31 -0.86 2.13
N GLU A 86 -13.60 -1.00 2.44
CA GLU A 86 -14.25 -2.32 2.50
C GLU A 86 -14.11 -3.07 1.17
N ALA A 87 -14.34 -2.38 0.06
CA ALA A 87 -14.15 -2.96 -1.27
C ALA A 87 -12.68 -3.35 -1.53
N MET A 88 -11.71 -2.58 -1.04
CA MET A 88 -10.28 -2.92 -1.14
C MET A 88 -9.92 -4.14 -0.30
N LEU A 89 -10.39 -4.24 0.94
CA LEU A 89 -10.14 -5.38 1.82
C LEU A 89 -10.67 -6.70 1.24
N SER A 90 -11.73 -6.65 0.43
CA SER A 90 -12.26 -7.84 -0.26
C SER A 90 -11.42 -8.33 -1.46
N ARG A 91 -10.38 -7.59 -1.89
CA ARG A 91 -9.58 -7.95 -3.07
C ARG A 91 -8.72 -9.20 -2.79
N CYS A 92 -8.70 -10.14 -3.74
CA CYS A 92 -8.13 -11.48 -3.58
C CYS A 92 -6.62 -11.54 -3.32
N TYR A 93 -5.86 -10.54 -3.76
CA TYR A 93 -4.41 -10.48 -3.51
C TYR A 93 -4.10 -9.99 -2.09
N LEU A 94 -4.97 -9.15 -1.51
CA LEU A 94 -4.83 -8.74 -0.12
C LEU A 94 -5.18 -9.88 0.82
N THR A 95 -6.21 -10.67 0.53
CA THR A 95 -6.56 -11.83 1.38
C THR A 95 -5.55 -12.97 1.32
N LYS A 96 -4.80 -13.12 0.22
CA LYS A 96 -3.79 -14.18 0.04
C LYS A 96 -2.39 -13.79 0.50
N GLU A 97 -1.95 -12.55 0.25
CA GLU A 97 -0.57 -12.11 0.54
C GLU A 97 -0.46 -11.23 1.79
N ALA A 98 -1.58 -10.74 2.37
CA ALA A 98 -1.63 -10.07 3.68
C ALA A 98 -0.71 -10.64 4.77
N PRO A 99 -0.61 -11.97 4.98
CA PRO A 99 -0.04 -12.48 6.22
C PRO A 99 1.47 -12.21 6.37
N GLN A 100 2.24 -12.13 5.28
CA GLN A 100 3.71 -12.11 5.36
C GLN A 100 4.31 -10.70 5.48
N TRP A 101 3.71 -9.68 4.86
CA TRP A 101 4.19 -8.29 4.99
C TRP A 101 3.66 -7.58 6.25
N ARG A 102 2.58 -8.10 6.85
CA ARG A 102 2.07 -7.67 8.16
C ARG A 102 2.95 -8.15 9.31
N ALA A 103 3.76 -9.19 9.12
CA ALA A 103 4.53 -9.85 10.17
C ALA A 103 5.90 -9.20 10.49
N GLY A 104 6.21 -8.04 9.90
CA GLY A 104 7.27 -7.18 10.42
C GLY A 104 6.71 -6.45 11.65
N ASN A 105 7.29 -6.68 12.83
CA ASN A 105 6.79 -6.41 14.18
C ASN A 105 6.27 -4.99 14.54
N HIS A 106 6.07 -4.08 13.57
CA HIS A 106 5.44 -2.76 13.75
C HIS A 106 4.36 -2.44 12.70
N VAL A 107 4.25 -3.20 11.60
CA VAL A 107 3.34 -2.92 10.46
C VAL A 107 1.99 -3.64 10.60
N ALA A 108 1.90 -4.62 11.51
CA ALA A 108 0.70 -5.44 11.73
C ALA A 108 -0.54 -4.65 12.19
N GLN A 109 -0.35 -3.48 12.79
CA GLN A 109 -1.40 -2.70 13.46
C GLN A 109 -2.00 -1.61 12.57
N GLY A 110 -1.41 -1.30 11.41
CA GLY A 110 -1.82 -0.18 10.55
C GLY A 110 -3.09 -0.38 9.72
N ILE A 111 -3.89 -1.42 9.98
CA ILE A 111 -5.16 -1.68 9.26
C ILE A 111 -6.29 -1.87 10.27
N GLU A 112 -6.35 -1.02 11.29
CA GLU A 112 -7.59 -0.73 12.01
C GLU A 112 -8.18 0.56 11.43
N ILE A 113 -8.73 0.49 10.23
CA ILE A 113 -9.45 1.62 9.62
C ILE A 113 -10.80 1.81 10.32
#